data_AF-A0A347UIF4-F1
#
_entry.id   AF-A0A347UIF4-F1
#
_cell.length_a   1.000
_cell.length_b   1.000
_cell.length_c   1.000
_cell.angle_alpha   90.00
_cell.angle_beta   90.00
_cell.angle_gamma   90.00
#
_symmetry.space_group_name_H-M   'P 1'
#
loop_
_entity.id
_entity.type
_entity.pdbx_description
1 polymer ?
#
loop_
_entity_poly.entity_id
_entity_poly.type
_entity_poly.pdbx_seq_one_letter_code
_entity_poly.pdbx_strand_id
1 'polypeptide(L)'
;MPKPWRLTRQAEASLLDIALWTIETFGPRQAQAYEEDLIARCSGIASGSVASQSCRAIIDPDLKEDLRFTRSGQHFIVFVEDEASVIIVDFLHSRSDLPAKLASIEKQQPDQNH
;
A
#
# COMPACT_ATOMS: atom_id res chain seq x y z
N MET A 1 -3.92 -11.17 -18.30
CA MET A 1 -5.13 -10.45 -17.84
C MET A 1 -4.79 -9.81 -16.50
N PRO A 2 -5.30 -8.61 -16.17
CA PRO A 2 -5.05 -8.00 -14.87
C PRO A 2 -5.64 -8.89 -13.77
N LYS A 3 -4.89 -9.08 -12.68
CA LYS A 3 -5.38 -9.77 -11.49
C LYS A 3 -6.47 -8.92 -10.82
N PRO A 4 -7.47 -9.53 -10.17
CA PRO A 4 -8.32 -8.78 -9.26
C PRO A 4 -7.46 -8.18 -8.15
N TRP A 5 -7.76 -6.94 -7.78
CA TRP A 5 -7.11 -6.28 -6.65
C TRP A 5 -8.12 -5.66 -5.71
N ARG A 6 -7.78 -5.61 -4.42
CA ARG A 6 -8.61 -5.03 -3.37
C ARG A 6 -7.78 -4.26 -2.38
N LEU A 7 -8.44 -3.32 -1.69
CA LEU A 7 -7.88 -2.61 -0.55
C LEU A 7 -8.16 -3.39 0.73
N THR A 8 -7.24 -3.33 1.70
CA THR A 8 -7.60 -3.59 3.09
C THR A 8 -8.35 -2.39 3.67
N ARG A 9 -9.02 -2.57 4.82
CA ARG A 9 -9.63 -1.45 5.56
C ARG A 9 -8.60 -0.38 5.95
N GLN A 10 -7.37 -0.80 6.23
CA GLN A 10 -6.27 0.12 6.55
C GLN A 10 -5.88 0.96 5.33
N ALA A 11 -5.77 0.33 4.15
CA ALA A 11 -5.47 1.04 2.91
C ALA A 11 -6.59 2.02 2.52
N GLU A 12 -7.86 1.66 2.74
CA GLU A 12 -9.01 2.56 2.56
C GLU A 12 -8.93 3.77 3.50
N ALA A 13 -8.63 3.54 4.78
CA ALA A 13 -8.47 4.61 5.76
C ALA A 13 -7.32 5.56 5.38
N SER A 14 -6.16 5.02 4.99
CA SER A 14 -5.02 5.82 4.55
C SER A 14 -5.32 6.62 3.28
N LEU A 15 -6.07 6.07 2.31
CA LEU A 15 -6.50 6.86 1.14
C LEU A 15 -7.41 8.01 1.53
N LEU A 16 -8.34 7.80 2.46
CA LEU A 16 -9.21 8.85 2.96
C LEU A 16 -8.41 9.96 3.65
N ASP A 17 -7.46 9.60 4.52
CA ASP A 17 -6.59 10.56 5.20
C ASP A 17 -5.75 11.36 4.22
N ILE A 18 -5.18 10.70 3.21
CA ILE A 18 -4.43 11.35 2.12
C ILE A 18 -5.33 12.33 1.37
N ALA A 19 -6.55 11.92 1.00
CA ALA A 19 -7.48 12.76 0.28
C ALA A 19 -7.87 14.00 1.10
N LEU A 20 -8.26 13.83 2.36
CA LEU A 20 -8.64 14.91 3.26
C LEU A 20 -7.50 15.93 3.43
N TRP A 21 -6.30 15.46 3.75
CA TRP A 21 -5.15 16.35 3.91
C TRP A 21 -4.78 17.07 2.60
N THR A 22 -4.90 16.39 1.46
CA THR A 22 -4.62 16.98 0.14
C THR A 22 -5.66 18.03 -0.23
N ILE A 23 -6.94 17.81 0.11
CA ILE A 23 -8.01 18.81 -0.06
C ILE A 23 -7.69 20.05 0.77
N GLU A 24 -7.38 19.87 2.05
CA GLU A 24 -7.08 20.97 2.98
C GLU A 24 -5.85 21.77 2.56
N THR A 25 -4.82 21.10 2.04
CA THR A 25 -3.52 21.72 1.74
C THR A 25 -3.46 22.32 0.34
N PHE A 26 -4.04 21.64 -0.66
CA PHE A 26 -3.86 21.99 -2.08
C PHE A 26 -5.17 22.21 -2.84
N GLY A 27 -6.30 21.83 -2.25
CA GLY A 27 -7.63 21.98 -2.84
C GLY A 27 -8.17 20.70 -3.52
N PRO A 28 -9.49 20.66 -3.77
CA PRO A 28 -10.18 19.44 -4.24
C PRO A 28 -9.68 18.89 -5.58
N ARG A 29 -9.31 19.77 -6.53
CA ARG A 29 -8.82 19.35 -7.85
C ARG A 29 -7.52 18.57 -7.74
N GLN A 30 -6.61 19.02 -6.89
CA GLN A 30 -5.33 18.37 -6.65
C GLN A 30 -5.53 17.04 -5.90
N ALA A 31 -6.46 16.99 -4.95
CA ALA A 31 -6.82 15.75 -4.26
C ALA A 31 -7.35 14.68 -5.21
N GLN A 32 -8.29 15.04 -6.09
CA GLN A 32 -8.84 14.13 -7.09
C GLN A 32 -7.75 13.59 -8.02
N ALA A 33 -6.92 14.47 -8.58
CA ALA A 33 -5.84 14.05 -9.47
C ALA A 33 -4.84 13.11 -8.76
N TYR A 34 -4.54 13.38 -7.48
CA TYR A 34 -3.61 12.56 -6.72
C TYR A 34 -4.21 11.19 -6.35
N GLU A 35 -5.50 11.13 -6.03
CA GLU A 35 -6.23 9.88 -5.85
C GLU A 35 -6.22 9.04 -7.14
N GLU A 36 -6.53 9.65 -8.29
CA GLU A 36 -6.50 8.99 -9.59
C GLU A 36 -5.11 8.38 -9.89
N ASP A 37 -4.03 9.09 -9.58
CA ASP A 37 -2.66 8.59 -9.71
C ASP A 37 -2.38 7.36 -8.82
N LEU A 38 -2.88 7.36 -7.58
CA LEU A 38 -2.73 6.24 -6.64
C LEU A 38 -3.52 5.01 -7.11
N ILE A 39 -4.76 5.19 -7.55
CA ILE A 39 -5.61 4.10 -8.06
C ILE A 39 -5.08 3.55 -9.40
N ALA A 40 -4.61 4.42 -10.29
CA ALA A 40 -3.96 4.01 -11.54
C ALA A 40 -2.70 3.18 -11.26
N ARG A 41 -1.90 3.57 -10.25
CA ARG A 41 -0.74 2.77 -9.83
C ARG A 41 -1.17 1.41 -9.28
N CYS A 42 -2.24 1.31 -8.49
CA CYS A 42 -2.78 0.03 -8.01
C CYS A 42 -3.22 -0.90 -9.17
N SER A 43 -3.91 -0.34 -10.16
CA SER A 43 -4.28 -1.07 -11.38
C SER A 43 -3.06 -1.48 -12.21
N GLY A 44 -2.01 -0.65 -12.21
CA GLY A 44 -0.73 -0.95 -12.84
C GLY A 44 0.01 -2.11 -12.16
N ILE A 45 -0.05 -2.19 -10.83
CA ILE A 45 0.47 -3.33 -10.05
C ILE A 45 -0.28 -4.60 -10.46
N ALA A 46 -1.62 -4.57 -10.43
CA ALA A 46 -2.46 -5.72 -10.76
C ALA A 46 -2.32 -6.22 -12.21
N SER A 47 -1.90 -5.35 -13.13
CA SER A 47 -1.60 -5.71 -14.52
C SER A 47 -0.14 -6.11 -14.76
N GLY A 48 0.73 -5.99 -13.76
CA GLY A 48 2.17 -6.23 -13.88
C GLY A 48 2.91 -5.17 -14.70
N SER A 49 2.29 -4.02 -14.98
CA SER A 49 2.88 -2.93 -15.76
C SER A 49 3.72 -1.96 -14.91
N VAL A 50 3.65 -2.08 -13.59
CA VAL A 50 4.37 -1.25 -12.62
C VAL A 50 5.52 -2.04 -11.99
N ALA A 51 6.72 -1.47 -12.06
CA ALA A 51 7.86 -2.00 -11.32
C ALA A 51 7.64 -1.87 -9.80
N SER A 52 7.96 -2.93 -9.07
CA SER A 52 7.84 -3.01 -7.62
C SER A 52 9.05 -3.71 -7.00
N GLN A 53 9.37 -3.35 -5.77
CA GLN A 53 10.47 -3.93 -5.00
C GLN A 53 9.89 -4.95 -4.01
N SER A 54 10.50 -6.13 -3.93
CA SER A 54 10.18 -7.14 -2.92
C SER A 54 10.91 -6.81 -1.61
N CYS A 55 10.20 -6.96 -0.50
CA CYS A 55 10.74 -6.89 0.86
C CYS A 55 11.18 -8.26 1.39
N ARG A 56 11.04 -9.33 0.61
CA ARG A 56 11.28 -10.72 1.05
C ARG A 56 12.70 -10.91 1.60
N ALA A 57 13.71 -10.29 0.99
CA ALA A 57 15.10 -10.34 1.46
C ALA A 57 15.34 -9.66 2.83
N ILE A 58 14.42 -8.79 3.28
CA ILE A 58 14.52 -8.03 4.52
C ILE A 58 13.70 -8.70 5.64
N ILE A 59 12.56 -9.29 5.31
CA ILE A 59 11.61 -9.85 6.30
C ILE A 59 11.88 -11.33 6.52
N ASP A 60 11.63 -12.15 5.50
CA ASP A 60 11.85 -13.59 5.53
C ASP A 60 11.89 -14.12 4.08
N PRO A 61 13.02 -14.69 3.61
CA PRO A 61 13.17 -15.33 2.31
C PRO A 61 12.11 -16.39 1.98
N ASP A 62 11.58 -17.08 2.99
CA ASP A 62 10.69 -18.23 2.83
C ASP A 62 9.19 -17.84 2.94
N LEU A 63 8.88 -16.55 3.09
CA LEU A 63 7.51 -16.07 3.18
C LEU A 63 6.72 -16.40 1.90
N LYS A 64 5.62 -17.15 2.05
CA LYS A 64 4.78 -17.62 0.93
C LYS A 64 4.22 -16.47 0.09
N GLU A 65 3.78 -15.41 0.74
CA GLU A 65 3.32 -14.17 0.10
C GLU A 65 4.50 -13.22 -0.08
N ASP A 66 4.62 -12.61 -1.26
CA ASP A 66 5.68 -11.62 -1.49
C ASP A 66 5.17 -10.23 -1.11
N LEU A 67 5.61 -9.71 0.04
CA LEU A 67 5.38 -8.31 0.42
C LEU A 67 6.22 -7.41 -0.48
N ARG A 68 5.56 -6.50 -1.17
CA ARG A 68 6.15 -5.62 -2.18
C ARG A 68 5.71 -4.19 -1.97
N PHE A 69 6.48 -3.27 -2.55
CA PHE A 69 6.09 -1.87 -2.61
C PHE A 69 6.49 -1.21 -3.92
N THR A 70 5.77 -0.14 -4.26
CA THR A 70 6.11 0.79 -5.33
C THR A 70 5.87 2.22 -4.88
N ARG A 71 6.42 3.20 -5.58
CA ARG A 71 6.27 4.62 -5.24
C ARG A 71 5.32 5.32 -6.20
N SER A 72 4.48 6.20 -5.66
CA SER A 72 3.66 7.14 -6.42
C SER A 72 3.66 8.50 -5.73
N GLY A 73 4.35 9.47 -6.34
CA GLY A 73 4.59 10.78 -5.74
C GLY A 73 5.29 10.68 -4.37
N GLN A 74 4.64 11.18 -3.33
CA GLN A 74 5.15 11.16 -1.96
C GLN A 74 4.74 9.92 -1.16
N HIS A 75 4.03 8.96 -1.75
CA HIS A 75 3.58 7.76 -1.04
C HIS A 75 4.19 6.47 -1.62
N PHE A 76 4.42 5.51 -0.73
CA PHE A 76 4.66 4.11 -1.05
C PHE A 76 3.33 3.37 -0.99
N ILE A 77 3.07 2.56 -2.01
CA ILE A 77 1.94 1.62 -2.04
C ILE A 77 2.50 0.27 -1.65
N VAL A 78 2.08 -0.25 -0.50
CA VAL A 78 2.52 -1.54 0.04
C VAL A 78 1.46 -2.58 -0.29
N PHE A 79 1.87 -3.73 -0.80
CA PHE A 79 0.94 -4.76 -1.24
C PHE A 79 1.55 -6.16 -1.09
N VAL A 80 0.68 -7.16 -1.01
CA VAL A 80 1.05 -8.57 -1.21
C VAL A 80 0.43 -9.05 -2.51
N GLU A 81 1.13 -9.94 -3.21
CA GLU A 81 0.69 -10.53 -4.45
C GLU A 81 0.93 -12.05 -4.42
N ASP A 82 -0.09 -12.81 -4.79
CA ASP A 82 0.01 -14.23 -5.11
C ASP A 82 -0.41 -14.49 -6.57
N GLU A 83 -0.56 -15.75 -6.97
CA GLU A 83 -0.96 -16.09 -8.35
C GLU A 83 -2.38 -15.60 -8.71
N ALA A 84 -3.28 -15.48 -7.72
CA ALA A 84 -4.70 -15.24 -7.92
C ALA A 84 -5.11 -13.78 -7.77
N SER A 85 -4.44 -13.00 -6.91
CA SER A 85 -4.87 -11.64 -6.58
C SER A 85 -3.76 -10.73 -6.06
N VAL A 86 -4.05 -9.43 -6.06
CA VAL A 86 -3.24 -8.40 -5.39
C VAL A 86 -4.03 -7.81 -4.23
N ILE A 87 -3.41 -7.70 -3.06
CA ILE A 87 -4.01 -7.06 -1.89
C ILE A 87 -3.16 -5.84 -1.52
N ILE A 88 -3.72 -4.65 -1.66
CA ILE A 88 -3.07 -3.41 -1.24
C ILE A 88 -3.22 -3.29 0.27
N VAL A 89 -2.09 -3.34 0.98
CA VAL A 89 -2.02 -3.41 2.44
C VAL A 89 -2.13 -2.02 3.05
N ASP A 90 -1.36 -1.04 2.56
CA ASP A 90 -1.38 0.34 3.08
C ASP A 90 -0.77 1.34 2.08
N PHE A 91 -1.06 2.63 2.29
CA PHE A 91 -0.41 3.76 1.64
C PHE A 91 0.44 4.51 2.67
N LEU A 92 1.75 4.51 2.49
CA LEU A 92 2.70 5.06 3.46
C LEU A 92 3.33 6.33 2.91
N HIS A 93 3.32 7.42 3.67
CA HIS A 93 4.06 8.60 3.24
C HIS A 93 5.56 8.27 3.20
N SER A 94 6.28 8.79 2.22
CA SER A 94 7.73 8.62 2.04
C SER A 94 8.58 9.21 3.17
N ARG A 95 7.93 9.97 4.07
CA ARG A 95 8.49 10.54 5.29
C ARG A 95 8.00 9.82 6.53
N SER A 96 7.08 8.87 6.38
CA SER A 96 6.71 7.97 7.46
C SER A 96 7.94 7.15 7.84
N ASP A 97 8.19 7.06 9.14
CA ASP A 97 9.14 6.12 9.71
C ASP A 97 8.58 4.70 9.52
N LEU A 98 8.94 4.09 8.39
CA LEU A 98 8.51 2.76 7.99
C LEU A 98 8.84 1.70 9.07
N PRO A 99 10.04 1.70 9.70
CA PRO A 99 10.31 0.91 10.90
C PRO A 99 9.31 1.13 12.04
N ALA A 100 8.98 2.37 12.38
CA ALA A 100 8.03 2.66 13.47
C ALA A 100 6.61 2.16 13.16
N LYS A 101 6.16 2.26 11.90
CA LYS A 101 4.87 1.71 11.47
C LYS A 101 4.84 0.19 11.52
N LEU A 102 5.88 -0.50 11.05
CA LEU A 102 5.98 -1.97 11.14
C LEU A 102 5.92 -2.45 12.60
N ALA A 103 6.66 -1.79 13.50
CA ALA A 103 6.63 -2.08 14.93
C ALA A 103 5.25 -1.84 15.59
N SER A 104 4.41 -0.97 15.01
CA SER A 104 3.03 -0.76 15.49
C SER A 104 2.06 -1.84 15.01
N ILE A 105 2.32 -2.45 13.85
CA ILE A 105 1.51 -3.53 13.29
C ILE A 105 1.74 -4.83 14.06
N GLU A 106 2.98 -5.16 14.45
CA GLU A 106 3.28 -6.30 15.33
C GLU A 106 2.54 -6.21 16.68
N LYS A 107 2.39 -5.00 17.22
CA LYS A 107 1.69 -4.75 18.49
C LYS A 107 0.16 -4.85 18.37
N GLN A 108 -0.38 -4.83 17.15
CA GLN A 108 -1.81 -4.91 16.89
C GLN A 108 -2.29 -6.32 16.55
N GLN A 109 -1.40 -7.32 16.53
CA GLN A 109 -1.79 -8.72 16.48
C GLN A 109 -2.22 -9.14 17.89
N PRO A 110 -3.53 -9.30 18.21
CA PRO A 110 -3.91 -9.84 19.49
C PRO A 110 -3.43 -11.30 19.54
N ASP A 111 -2.83 -11.68 20.66
CA ASP A 111 -2.45 -13.07 20.97
C ASP A 111 -3.59 -14.03 20.60
N GLN A 112 -3.51 -14.63 19.42
CA GLN A 112 -4.29 -15.80 19.04
C GLN A 112 -3.38 -17.01 19.21
N ASN A 113 -3.09 -17.30 20.48
CA ASN A 113 -2.60 -18.60 20.93
C ASN A 113 -3.47 -19.02 22.11
N HIS A 114 -4.48 -19.84 21.83
CA HIS A 114 -5.01 -20.81 22.77
C HIS A 114 -5.06 -22.18 22.10
#